data_AF-A0A1H7M973-F1
#
_entry.id   AF-A0A1H7M973-F1
#
_cell.length_a   1.000
_cell.length_b   1.000
_cell.length_c   1.000
_cell.angle_alpha   90.00
_cell.angle_beta   90.00
_cell.angle_gamma   90.00
#
_symmetry.space_group_name_H-M   'P 1'
#
loop_
_entity.id
_entity.type
_entity.pdbx_description
1 polymer ?
#
loop_
_entity_poly.entity_id
_entity_poly.type
_entity_poly.pdbx_seq_one_letter_code
_entity_poly.pdbx_strand_id
1 'polypeptide(L)'
;MTIPMTMKKLLLVATAVTALGACTPREERTATGALIGAGAGAVIGGAATGRAGGALAGAAIGGASGAIIGNATSPDQICYGRDEWGRRVRYAC
;
A
#
# COMPACT_ATOMS: atom_id res chain seq x y z
N MET A 1 -27.09 18.59 13.28
CA MET A 1 -25.93 18.65 12.35
C MET A 1 -25.73 17.27 11.76
N THR A 2 -26.37 17.01 10.61
CA THR A 2 -26.32 15.71 9.93
C THR A 2 -24.99 15.55 9.22
N ILE A 3 -24.07 14.82 9.85
CA ILE A 3 -22.78 14.46 9.25
C ILE A 3 -23.09 13.47 8.11
N PRO A 4 -22.83 13.83 6.84
CA PRO A 4 -23.18 12.98 5.70
C PRO A 4 -22.49 11.62 5.85
N MET A 5 -23.24 10.54 5.60
CA MET A 5 -22.82 9.13 5.72
C MET A 5 -21.49 8.80 5.00
N THR A 6 -21.06 9.67 4.09
CA THR A 6 -19.80 9.63 3.34
C THR A 6 -18.56 9.91 4.19
N MET A 7 -18.64 10.79 5.19
CA MET A 7 -17.47 11.13 6.04
C MET A 7 -17.05 10.00 6.98
N LYS A 8 -18.01 9.22 7.51
CA LYS A 8 -17.69 8.05 8.35
C LYS A 8 -16.89 7.00 7.59
N LYS A 9 -17.22 6.78 6.31
CA LYS A 9 -16.54 5.82 5.43
C LYS A 9 -15.12 6.27 5.11
N LEU A 10 -14.93 7.56 4.83
CA LEU A 10 -13.60 8.15 4.64
C LEU A 10 -12.75 8.08 5.90
N LEU A 11 -13.34 8.31 7.08
CA LEU A 11 -12.63 8.17 8.35
C LEU A 11 -12.24 6.71 8.63
N LEU A 12 -13.09 5.73 8.30
CA LEU A 12 -12.79 4.30 8.41
C LEU A 12 -11.67 3.86 7.46
N VAL A 13 -11.68 4.35 6.22
CA VAL A 13 -10.60 4.07 5.25
C VAL A 13 -9.30 4.74 5.67
N ALA A 14 -9.36 6.01 6.09
CA ALA A 14 -8.19 6.74 6.58
C ALA A 14 -7.60 6.09 7.84
N THR A 15 -8.44 5.69 8.79
CA THR A 15 -7.99 4.99 10.02
C THR A 15 -7.43 3.61 9.72
N ALA A 16 -8.00 2.86 8.77
CA ALA A 16 -7.43 1.58 8.31
C ALA A 16 -6.05 1.78 7.65
N VAL A 17 -5.91 2.80 6.80
CA VAL A 17 -4.63 3.14 6.14
C VAL A 17 -3.59 3.61 7.17
N THR A 18 -3.98 4.38 8.19
CA THR A 18 -3.06 4.81 9.26
C THR A 18 -2.76 3.69 10.26
N ALA A 19 -3.67 2.74 10.47
CA ALA A 19 -3.42 1.57 11.31
C ALA A 19 -2.43 0.59 10.65
N LEU A 20 -2.40 0.53 9.31
CA LEU A 20 -1.40 -0.19 8.51
C LEU A 20 -0.04 0.54 8.52
N GLY A 21 -0.04 1.88 8.46
CA GLY A 21 1.18 2.69 8.61
C GLY A 21 1.78 2.72 10.02
N ALA A 22 1.13 2.12 11.01
CA ALA A 22 1.52 2.24 12.40
C ALA A 22 2.63 1.26 12.87
N CYS A 23 3.18 0.38 12.02
CA CYS A 23 4.36 -0.40 12.47
C CYS A 23 5.35 -0.97 11.44
N THR A 24 5.10 -1.03 10.13
CA THR A 24 6.05 -1.72 9.24
C THR A 24 6.41 -0.98 7.93
N PRO A 25 7.70 -0.99 7.52
CA PRO A 25 8.12 -0.50 6.20
C PRO A 25 7.47 -1.29 5.05
N ARG A 26 6.90 -2.46 5.35
CA ARG A 26 6.22 -3.32 4.40
C ARG A 26 4.84 -2.80 4.01
N GLU A 27 4.06 -2.33 4.98
CA GLU A 27 2.78 -1.68 4.72
C GLU A 27 2.94 -0.37 3.92
N GLU A 28 3.96 0.44 4.23
CA GLU A 28 4.19 1.71 3.52
C GLU A 28 4.47 1.48 2.02
N ARG A 29 5.28 0.47 1.69
CA ARG A 29 5.56 0.10 0.30
C ARG A 29 4.37 -0.52 -0.39
N THR A 30 3.57 -1.30 0.33
CA THR A 30 2.30 -1.85 -0.15
C THR A 30 1.32 -0.72 -0.50
N ALA A 31 1.10 0.24 0.41
CA ALA A 31 0.19 1.36 0.19
C ALA A 31 0.70 2.29 -0.91
N THR A 32 2.01 2.58 -0.94
CA THR A 32 2.63 3.41 -1.98
C THR A 32 2.53 2.75 -3.36
N GLY A 33 2.83 1.46 -3.45
CA GLY A 33 2.66 0.69 -4.68
C GLY A 33 1.21 0.64 -5.15
N ALA A 34 0.27 0.45 -4.23
CA ALA A 34 -1.16 0.45 -4.51
C ALA A 34 -1.64 1.81 -5.03
N LEU A 35 -1.25 2.90 -4.38
CA LEU A 35 -1.62 4.26 -4.77
C LEU A 35 -1.08 4.61 -6.16
N ILE A 36 0.21 4.35 -6.40
CA ILE A 36 0.84 4.64 -7.68
C ILE A 36 0.23 3.77 -8.78
N GLY A 37 0.07 2.47 -8.53
CA GLY A 37 -0.52 1.54 -9.49
C GLY A 37 -1.98 1.88 -9.80
N ALA A 38 -2.78 2.24 -8.78
CA ALA A 38 -4.16 2.65 -8.97
C ALA A 38 -4.26 3.96 -9.74
N GLY A 39 -3.44 4.96 -9.40
CA GLY A 39 -3.42 6.25 -10.09
C GLY A 39 -3.01 6.11 -11.56
N ALA A 40 -1.90 5.42 -11.83
CA ALA A 40 -1.41 5.17 -13.18
C ALA A 40 -2.41 4.34 -14.00
N GLY A 41 -2.92 3.24 -13.41
CA GLY A 41 -3.91 2.38 -14.05
C GLY A 41 -5.23 3.11 -14.34
N ALA A 42 -5.67 4.02 -13.47
CA ALA A 42 -6.86 4.83 -13.69
C ALA A 42 -6.71 5.78 -14.89
N VAL A 43 -5.56 6.47 -14.97
CA VAL A 43 -5.28 7.39 -16.07
C VAL A 43 -5.18 6.63 -17.38
N ILE A 44 -4.43 5.53 -17.41
CA ILE A 44 -4.24 4.73 -18.63
C ILE A 44 -5.56 4.07 -19.05
N GLY A 45 -6.29 3.44 -18.14
CA GLY A 45 -7.56 2.79 -18.43
C GLY A 45 -8.66 3.77 -18.84
N GLY A 46 -8.66 4.97 -18.26
CA GLY A 46 -9.54 6.07 -18.66
C GLY A 46 -9.21 6.61 -20.04
N ALA A 47 -7.92 6.84 -20.33
CA ALA A 47 -7.46 7.34 -21.62
C ALA A 47 -7.67 6.32 -22.75
N ALA A 48 -7.41 5.04 -22.50
CA ALA A 48 -7.53 3.98 -23.50
C ALA A 48 -8.99 3.67 -23.88
N THR A 49 -9.91 3.74 -22.92
CA THR A 49 -11.32 3.38 -23.16
C THR A 49 -12.23 4.58 -23.38
N GLY A 50 -11.75 5.80 -23.06
CA GLY A 50 -12.54 7.04 -23.05
C GLY A 50 -13.69 7.02 -22.05
N ARG A 51 -13.71 6.08 -21.09
CA ARG A 51 -14.84 5.83 -20.18
C ARG A 51 -14.37 5.72 -18.73
N ALA A 52 -15.21 6.18 -17.82
CA ALA A 52 -14.99 6.01 -16.38
C ALA A 52 -14.86 4.53 -15.96
N GLY A 53 -15.50 3.61 -16.69
CA GLY A 53 -15.38 2.17 -16.44
C GLY A 53 -13.97 1.63 -16.68
N GLY A 54 -13.27 2.09 -17.71
CA GLY A 54 -11.88 1.68 -17.94
C GLY A 54 -10.92 2.30 -16.93
N ALA A 55 -11.19 3.53 -16.47
CA ALA A 55 -10.44 4.14 -15.37
C ALA A 55 -10.60 3.34 -14.07
N LEU A 56 -11.82 2.95 -13.72
CA LEU A 56 -12.08 2.12 -12.53
C LEU A 56 -11.43 0.74 -12.63
N ALA A 57 -11.54 0.07 -13.77
CA ALA A 57 -10.91 -1.22 -13.99
C ALA A 57 -9.38 -1.13 -13.90
N GLY A 58 -8.79 -0.13 -14.57
CA GLY A 58 -7.35 0.12 -14.50
C GLY A 58 -6.88 0.48 -13.10
N ALA A 59 -7.66 1.26 -12.35
CA ALA A 59 -7.36 1.60 -10.96
C ALA A 59 -7.38 0.37 -10.06
N ALA A 60 -8.38 -0.51 -10.22
CA ALA A 60 -8.50 -1.72 -9.43
C ALA A 60 -7.36 -2.70 -9.71
N ILE A 61 -7.05 -2.94 -10.99
CA ILE A 61 -5.98 -3.85 -11.41
C ILE A 61 -4.61 -3.29 -11.01
N GLY A 62 -4.35 -2.02 -11.33
CA GLY A 62 -3.10 -1.36 -11.02
C GLY A 62 -2.89 -1.21 -9.51
N GLY A 63 -3.95 -0.92 -8.76
CA GLY A 63 -3.91 -0.82 -7.30
C GLY A 63 -3.64 -2.15 -6.62
N ALA A 64 -4.34 -3.21 -7.02
CA ALA A 64 -4.10 -4.55 -6.47
C ALA A 64 -2.69 -5.04 -6.81
N SER A 65 -2.25 -4.89 -8.07
CA SER A 65 -0.93 -5.32 -8.51
C SER A 65 0.18 -4.53 -7.80
N GLY A 66 0.02 -3.21 -7.72
CA GLY A 66 0.95 -2.32 -7.03
C GLY A 66 1.05 -2.62 -5.53
N ALA A 67 -0.06 -2.99 -4.89
CA ALA A 67 -0.05 -3.43 -3.50
C ALA A 67 0.77 -4.71 -3.33
N ILE A 68 0.53 -5.72 -4.16
CA ILE A 68 1.23 -7.01 -4.10
C ILE A 68 2.73 -6.81 -4.34
N ILE A 69 3.12 -6.05 -5.36
CA ILE A 69 4.52 -5.79 -5.68
C ILE A 69 5.20 -4.95 -4.59
N GLY A 70 4.49 -3.95 -4.06
CA GLY A 70 4.95 -3.14 -2.94
C GLY A 70 5.23 -3.98 -1.71
N ASN A 71 4.33 -4.91 -1.39
CA ASN A 71 4.50 -5.89 -0.32
C ASN A 71 5.69 -6.82 -0.59
N ALA A 72 5.80 -7.37 -1.80
CA ALA A 72 6.87 -8.30 -2.17
C ALA A 72 8.27 -7.66 -2.13
N THR A 73 8.40 -6.41 -2.59
CA THR A 73 9.66 -5.66 -2.62
C THR A 73 10.01 -5.02 -1.27
N SER A 74 9.16 -5.19 -0.27
CA SER A 74 9.42 -4.61 1.04
C SER A 74 10.67 -5.24 1.66
N PRO A 75 11.61 -4.42 2.18
CA PRO A 75 12.80 -4.93 2.82
C PRO A 75 12.44 -5.76 4.05
N ASP A 76 13.14 -6.87 4.16
CA ASP A 76 13.11 -7.79 5.29
C ASP A 76 13.45 -7.07 6.61
N GLN A 77 12.88 -7.52 7.73
CA GLN A 77 13.09 -6.87 9.02
C GLN A 77 14.53 -7.16 9.47
N ILE A 78 15.41 -6.17 9.44
CA ILE A 78 16.79 -6.39 9.88
C ILE A 78 16.80 -6.58 11.40
N CYS A 79 16.92 -7.83 11.85
CA CYS A 79 17.08 -8.16 13.25
C CYS A 79 18.55 -8.09 13.67
N TYR A 80 18.75 -7.60 14.88
CA TYR A 80 20.05 -7.60 15.54
C TYR A 80 20.08 -8.75 16.53
N GLY A 81 20.85 -9.79 16.22
CA GLY A 81 21.17 -10.83 17.20
C GLY A 81 22.60 -10.71 17.66
N ARG A 82 22.89 -11.48 18.70
CA ARG A 82 24.22 -11.61 19.26
C ARG A 82 24.74 -12.99 18.93
N ASP A 83 25.91 -13.07 18.31
CA ASP A 83 26.58 -14.36 18.11
C ASP A 83 27.17 -14.88 19.43
N GLU A 84 27.67 -16.11 19.45
CA GLU A 84 28.29 -16.73 20.64
C GLU A 84 29.52 -15.96 21.15
N TRP A 85 30.10 -15.08 20.34
CA TRP A 85 31.25 -14.22 20.68
C TRP A 85 30.84 -12.82 21.14
N GLY A 86 29.55 -12.55 21.31
CA GLY A 86 29.06 -11.27 21.80
C GLY A 86 28.98 -10.15 20.75
N ARG A 87 29.22 -10.45 19.46
CA ARG A 87 29.17 -9.47 18.37
C ARG A 87 27.74 -9.28 17.90
N ARG A 88 27.40 -8.03 17.55
CA ARG A 88 26.12 -7.69 16.93
C ARG A 88 26.16 -8.06 15.45
N VAL A 89 25.38 -9.05 15.05
CA VAL A 89 25.21 -9.46 13.66
C VAL A 89 23.83 -9.02 13.17
N ARG A 90 23.79 -8.47 11.95
CA ARG A 90 22.55 -8.13 11.25
C ARG A 90 22.15 -9.32 10.38
N TYR A 91 20.94 -9.81 10.54
CA TYR A 91 20.39 -10.85 9.70
C TYR A 91 18.94 -10.54 9.34
N ALA A 92 18.48 -11.23 8.31
CA ALA A 92 17.11 -11.15 7.88
C ALA A 92 16.17 -11.85 8.89
N CYS A 93 15.10 -11.15 9.29
CA CYS A 93 13.89 -11.70 9.91
C CYS A 93 12.76 -11.63 8.88
#